data_AF-A0A016UC77-F1
#
_entry.id   AF-A0A016UC77-F1
#
_cell.length_a   1.000
_cell.length_b   1.000
_cell.length_c   1.000
_cell.angle_alpha   90.00
_cell.angle_beta   90.00
_cell.angle_gamma   90.00
#
_symmetry.space_group_name_H-M   'P 1'
#
loop_
_entity.id
_entity.type
_entity.pdbx_description
1 polymer ?
#
loop_
_entity_poly.entity_id
_entity_poly.type
_entity_poly.pdbx_seq_one_letter_code
_entity_poly.pdbx_strand_id
1 'polypeptide(L)'
;MTAKIAGKGANYGTIQFLLDAAQPLIIRVARQKLPDFAWEVVSSALYRPDLVPRDYQLLLTISNALQRKACDAEDVLDSWLSNVFESLSV
;
A
#
# COMPACT_ATOMS: atom_id res chain seq x y z
N MET A 1 5.06 -13.25 30.90
CA MET A 1 5.45 -11.86 31.20
C MET A 1 6.13 -11.34 29.95
N THR A 2 5.41 -10.58 29.12
CA THR A 2 5.90 -10.12 27.81
C THR A 2 5.57 -8.64 27.70
N ALA A 3 6.61 -7.83 27.46
CA ALA A 3 6.60 -6.40 27.65
C ALA A 3 5.67 -5.67 26.66
N LYS A 4 4.76 -4.87 27.21
CA LYS A 4 3.96 -3.89 26.47
C LYS A 4 4.89 -2.74 26.08
N ILE A 5 5.20 -2.60 24.80
CA ILE A 5 6.00 -1.48 24.30
C ILE A 5 5.12 -0.23 24.34
N ALA A 6 5.20 0.51 25.45
CA ALA A 6 4.54 1.80 25.61
C ALA A 6 5.41 2.90 24.97
N GLY A 7 5.35 3.01 23.64
CA GLY A 7 5.87 4.15 22.89
C GLY A 7 4.78 5.20 22.70
N LYS A 8 4.45 5.96 23.75
CA LYS A 8 3.58 7.15 23.65
C LYS A 8 4.45 8.33 23.24
N GLY A 9 4.47 8.65 21.94
CA GLY A 9 5.20 9.79 21.39
C GLY A 9 4.52 10.35 20.15
N ALA A 10 4.07 11.61 20.26
CA ALA A 10 3.39 12.44 19.26
C ALA A 10 2.00 12.00 18.78
N ASN A 11 1.14 12.98 18.50
CA ASN A 11 -0.27 12.85 18.11
C ASN A 11 -0.42 12.25 16.69
N TYR A 12 0.06 11.04 16.46
CA TYR A 12 -0.31 10.29 15.28
C TYR A 12 -1.64 9.63 15.58
N GLY A 13 -2.70 9.99 14.85
CA GLY A 13 -3.93 9.21 14.87
C GLY A 13 -3.63 7.73 14.60
N THR A 14 -4.47 6.83 15.09
CA THR A 14 -4.32 5.38 14.83
C THR A 14 -4.12 5.17 13.33
N ILE A 15 -2.99 4.55 12.94
CA ILE A 15 -2.71 4.25 11.54
C ILE A 15 -3.74 3.22 11.06
N GLN A 16 -4.49 3.59 10.02
CA GLN A 16 -5.44 2.70 9.36
C GLN A 16 -4.79 2.02 8.17
N PHE A 17 -4.74 0.70 8.20
CA PHE A 17 -4.21 -0.14 7.13
C PHE A 17 -5.35 -0.71 6.30
N LEU A 18 -5.56 -0.16 5.11
CA LEU A 18 -6.56 -0.64 4.16
C LEU A 18 -6.03 -1.87 3.40
N LEU A 19 -6.65 -3.02 3.65
CA LEU A 19 -6.31 -4.27 2.98
C LEU A 19 -7.34 -4.58 1.89
N ASP A 20 -6.85 -4.78 0.67
CA ASP A 20 -7.67 -5.29 -0.42
C ASP A 20 -8.02 -6.77 -0.19
N ALA A 21 -9.29 -7.10 -0.40
CA ALA A 21 -9.83 -8.44 -0.18
C ALA A 21 -9.53 -9.41 -1.34
N ALA A 22 -8.81 -8.98 -2.39
CA ALA A 22 -8.59 -9.78 -3.60
C ALA A 22 -7.80 -11.08 -3.42
N GLN A 23 -6.99 -11.24 -2.35
CA GLN A 23 -6.22 -12.48 -2.15
C GLN A 23 -6.33 -13.05 -0.71
N PRO A 24 -7.26 -13.99 -0.47
CA PRO A 24 -7.54 -14.55 0.86
C PRO A 24 -6.34 -15.16 1.60
N LEU A 25 -5.39 -15.74 0.86
CA LEU A 25 -4.18 -16.36 1.43
C LEU A 25 -3.20 -15.33 1.99
N ILE A 26 -3.03 -14.19 1.32
CA ILE A 26 -2.18 -13.09 1.79
C ILE A 26 -2.81 -12.44 3.02
N ILE A 27 -4.14 -12.27 3.01
CA ILE A 27 -4.91 -11.74 4.14
C ILE A 27 -4.71 -12.58 5.39
N ARG A 28 -4.68 -13.91 5.28
CA ARG A 28 -4.52 -14.80 6.45
C ARG A 28 -3.17 -14.65 7.13
N VAL A 29 -2.08 -14.60 6.36
CA VAL A 29 -0.72 -14.45 6.90
C VAL A 29 -0.53 -13.02 7.44
N ALA A 30 -0.98 -12.01 6.70
CA ALA A 30 -0.90 -10.61 7.14
C ALA A 30 -1.65 -10.39 8.46
N ARG A 31 -2.85 -10.96 8.63
CA ARG A 31 -3.62 -10.89 9.89
C ARG A 31 -2.92 -11.48 11.11
N GLN A 32 -1.97 -12.40 10.92
CA GLN A 32 -1.18 -12.95 12.02
C GLN A 32 -0.07 -12.00 12.49
N LYS A 33 0.35 -11.04 11.63
CA LYS A 33 1.44 -10.09 11.91
C LYS A 33 0.95 -8.67 12.17
N LEU A 34 -0.21 -8.29 11.63
CA LEU A 34 -0.82 -6.97 11.82
C LEU A 34 -1.02 -6.56 13.29
N PRO A 35 -1.37 -7.46 14.24
CA PRO A 35 -1.47 -7.11 15.66
C PRO A 35 -0.16 -6.62 16.27
N ASP A 36 1.00 -7.04 15.74
CA ASP A 36 2.32 -6.63 16.23
C ASP A 36 2.60 -5.14 15.96
N PHE A 37 1.91 -4.54 14.98
CA PHE A 37 2.12 -3.15 14.56
C PHE A 37 1.18 -2.15 15.26
N ALA A 38 0.21 -2.63 16.04
CA ALA A 38 -0.82 -1.80 16.69
C ALA A 38 -1.59 -0.88 15.71
N TRP A 39 -1.75 -1.31 14.46
CA TRP A 39 -2.52 -0.60 13.43
C TRP A 39 -3.97 -1.06 13.40
N GLU A 40 -4.87 -0.16 13.03
CA GLU A 40 -6.28 -0.49 12.77
C GLU A 40 -6.39 -1.07 11.36
N VAL A 41 -6.92 -2.29 11.23
CA VAL A 41 -7.05 -2.96 9.93
C VAL A 41 -8.44 -2.67 9.37
N VAL A 42 -8.48 -1.97 8.23
CA VAL A 42 -9.70 -1.70 7.48
C VAL A 42 -9.73 -2.66 6.28
N SER A 43 -10.77 -3.47 6.14
CA SER A 43 -10.94 -4.34 4.98
C SER A 43 -11.79 -3.65 3.92
N SER A 44 -11.32 -3.61 2.67
CA SER A 44 -12.14 -3.16 1.54
C SER A 44 -13.23 -4.19 1.22
N ALA A 45 -14.29 -3.73 0.53
CA ALA A 45 -15.28 -4.63 -0.03
C ALA A 45 -14.67 -5.51 -1.13
N LEU A 46 -15.07 -6.78 -1.19
CA LEU A 46 -14.62 -7.72 -2.22
C LEU A 46 -14.89 -7.20 -3.63
N TYR A 47 -13.88 -7.29 -4.51
CA TYR A 47 -13.96 -6.94 -5.94
C TYR A 47 -14.35 -5.48 -6.22
N ARG A 48 -13.96 -4.54 -5.35
CA ARG A 48 -14.23 -3.10 -5.48
C ARG A 48 -12.93 -2.29 -5.64
N PRO A 49 -12.27 -2.34 -6.80
CA PRO A 49 -11.07 -1.55 -7.07
C PRO A 49 -11.37 -0.04 -7.11
N ASP A 50 -12.63 0.35 -7.32
CA ASP A 50 -13.14 1.73 -7.25
C ASP A 50 -13.03 2.34 -5.84
N LEU A 51 -12.95 1.51 -4.80
CA LEU A 51 -12.91 1.96 -3.40
C LEU A 51 -11.49 1.98 -2.81
N VAL A 52 -10.49 1.54 -3.57
CA VAL A 52 -9.11 1.45 -3.09
C VAL A 52 -8.26 2.51 -3.80
N PRO A 53 -7.80 3.57 -3.10
CA PRO A 53 -7.01 4.66 -3.69
C PRO A 53 -5.78 4.20 -4.48
N ARG A 54 -5.17 3.09 -4.05
CA ARG A 54 -4.09 2.43 -4.79
C ARG A 54 -4.50 2.13 -6.23
N ASP A 55 -5.69 1.56 -6.44
CA ASP A 55 -6.07 0.97 -7.72
C ASP A 55 -6.59 2.03 -8.69
N TYR A 56 -7.50 2.90 -8.25
CA TYR A 56 -8.13 3.88 -9.13
C TYR A 56 -7.28 5.16 -9.37
N GLN A 57 -6.39 5.52 -8.44
CA GLN A 57 -5.53 6.70 -8.58
C GLN A 57 -4.10 6.30 -8.95
N LEU A 58 -3.41 5.56 -8.08
CA LEU A 58 -1.98 5.33 -8.24
C LEU A 58 -1.66 4.40 -9.41
N LEU A 59 -2.23 3.19 -9.42
CA LEU A 59 -1.98 2.20 -10.48
C LEU A 59 -2.50 2.68 -11.84
N LEU A 60 -3.63 3.39 -11.86
CA LEU A 60 -4.13 4.02 -13.09
C LEU A 60 -3.15 5.07 -13.64
N THR A 61 -2.62 5.93 -12.78
CA THR A 61 -1.66 6.97 -13.18
C THR A 61 -0.36 6.37 -13.71
N ILE A 62 0.17 5.36 -13.01
CA ILE A 62 1.35 4.60 -13.45
C ILE A 62 1.08 3.91 -14.78
N SER A 63 -0.07 3.24 -14.94
CA SER A 63 -0.44 2.55 -16.18
C SER A 63 -0.50 3.51 -17.37
N ASN A 64 -1.12 4.68 -17.20
CA ASN A 64 -1.19 5.71 -18.23
C ASN A 64 0.20 6.26 -18.61
N ALA A 65 1.09 6.43 -17.63
CA ALA A 65 2.46 6.86 -17.88
C ALA A 65 3.29 5.76 -18.57
N LEU A 66 3.06 4.50 -18.22
CA LEU A 66 3.75 3.33 -18.75
C LEU A 66 3.37 3.04 -20.21
N GLN A 67 2.11 3.28 -20.62
CA GLN A 67 1.67 3.11 -22.01
C GLN A 67 2.50 3.89 -23.04
N ARG A 68 3.27 4.90 -22.60
CA ARG A 68 4.13 5.74 -23.45
C ARG A 68 5.61 5.36 -23.37
N LYS A 69 5.98 4.31 -22.63
CA LYS A 69 7.36 3.96 -22.30
C LYS A 69 7.62 2.45 -22.41
N ALA A 70 8.60 2.06 -23.21
CA ALA A 70 9.19 0.73 -23.13
C ALA A 70 10.23 0.71 -21.99
N CYS A 71 10.15 -0.31 -21.14
CA CYS A 71 11.13 -0.59 -20.09
C CYS A 71 11.71 -1.98 -20.38
N ASP A 72 12.84 -2.01 -21.09
CA ASP A 72 13.44 -3.25 -21.58
C ASP A 72 14.35 -3.93 -20.53
N ALA A 73 14.59 -3.26 -19.40
CA ALA A 73 15.40 -3.75 -18.30
C ALA A 73 14.85 -3.26 -16.94
N GLU A 74 15.15 -4.01 -15.89
CA GLU A 74 14.63 -3.76 -14.53
C GLU A 74 15.17 -2.45 -13.93
N ASP A 75 16.44 -2.14 -14.13
CA ASP A 75 17.08 -0.89 -13.70
C ASP A 75 16.43 0.34 -14.35
N VAL A 76 16.03 0.22 -15.61
CA VAL A 76 15.29 1.26 -16.34
C VAL A 76 13.90 1.44 -15.76
N LEU A 77 13.23 0.34 -15.39
CA LEU A 77 11.91 0.38 -14.76
C LEU A 77 11.98 1.03 -13.37
N ASP A 78 12.96 0.66 -12.54
CA ASP A 78 13.15 1.19 -11.20
C ASP A 78 13.45 2.69 -11.21
N SER A 79 14.41 3.12 -12.03
CA SER A 79 14.73 4.54 -12.19
C SER A 79 13.52 5.34 -12.69
N TRP A 80 12.75 4.78 -13.63
CA TRP A 80 11.53 5.40 -14.12
C TRP A 80 10.45 5.51 -13.03
N LEU A 81 10.21 4.44 -12.27
CA LEU A 81 9.25 4.44 -11.16
C LEU A 81 9.62 5.49 -10.11
N SER A 82 10.90 5.57 -9.70
CA SER A 82 11.37 6.61 -8.78
C SER A 82 11.03 8.01 -9.28
N ASN A 83 11.32 8.30 -10.55
CA ASN A 83 11.00 9.60 -11.15
C ASN A 83 9.49 9.88 -11.20
N VAL A 84 8.67 8.86 -11.47
CA VAL A 84 7.20 8.98 -11.44
C VAL A 84 6.74 9.35 -10.03
N PHE A 85 7.23 8.67 -9.00
CA PHE A 85 6.87 8.96 -7.61
C PHE A 85 7.37 10.33 -7.14
N GLU A 86 8.55 10.78 -7.59
CA GLU A 86 9.03 12.14 -7.31
C GLU A 86 8.20 13.22 -8.02
N SER A 87 7.68 12.90 -9.21
CA SER A 87 6.83 13.81 -9.99
C SER A 87 5.38 13.86 -9.50
N LEU A 88 4.94 12.84 -8.75
CA LEU A 88 3.66 12.84 -8.06
C LEU A 88 3.77 13.79 -6.86
N SER A 89 3.32 15.03 -7.02
CA SER A 89 3.12 15.93 -5.88
C SER A 89 2.00 15.36 -5.00
N VAL A 90 2.37 14.80 -3.85
CA VAL A 90 1.45 14.38 -2.78
C VAL A 90 1.04 15.58 -1.95
#